data_AF-A0A0F7PPZ3-F1
#
_entry.id   AF-A0A0F7PPZ3-F1
#
_cell.length_a   1.000
_cell.length_b   1.000
_cell.length_c   1.000
_cell.angle_alpha   90.00
_cell.angle_beta   90.00
_cell.angle_gamma   90.00
#
_symmetry.space_group_name_H-M   'P 1'
#
loop_
_entity.id
_entity.type
_entity.pdbx_description
1 polymer ?
#
loop_
_entity_poly.entity_id
_entity_poly.type
_entity_poly.pdbx_seq_one_letter_code
_entity_poly.pdbx_strand_id
1 'polypeptide(L)' 'MKEVSIVGLDLAKRVFQAHGASADGGVVFRRTLSRAQSLGI' A
#
# COMPACT_ATOMS: atom_id res chain seq x y z
N MET A 1 -6.78 1.25 16.66
CA MET A 1 -6.08 1.17 15.35
C MET A 1 -6.18 -0.27 14.87
N LYS A 2 -6.45 -0.49 13.58
CA LYS A 2 -6.44 -1.84 13.01
C LYS A 2 -4.99 -2.21 12.69
N GLU A 3 -4.50 -3.32 13.22
CA GLU A 3 -3.12 -3.77 13.01
C GLU A 3 -2.91 -4.23 11.57
N VAL A 4 -1.80 -3.82 10.96
CA VAL A 4 -1.39 -4.25 9.62
C VAL A 4 -0.29 -5.28 9.78
N SER A 5 -0.54 -6.50 9.30
CA SER A 5 0.42 -7.61 9.38
C SER A 5 1.05 -7.92 8.02
N ILE A 6 0.39 -7.52 6.93
CA ILE A 6 0.83 -7.74 5.55
C ILE A 6 0.82 -6.41 4.80
N VAL A 7 1.89 -6.12 4.08
CA VAL A 7 1.98 -4.96 3.18
C VAL A 7 2.31 -5.45 1.78
N GLY A 8 1.50 -5.05 0.81
CA GLY A 8 1.79 -5.25 -0.61
C GLY A 8 1.87 -3.94 -1.36
N LEU A 9 2.72 -3.92 -2.38
CA LEU A 9 3.00 -2.76 -3.20
C LEU A 9 2.99 -3.17 -4.67
N ASP A 10 1.94 -2.79 -5.39
CA ASP A 10 1.85 -3.04 -6.83
C ASP A 10 2.56 -1.91 -7.59
N LEU A 11 3.48 -2.30 -8.48
CA LEU A 11 4.28 -1.36 -9.28
C LEU A 11 3.70 -1.26 -10.70
N ALA A 12 3.17 -0.10 -11.06
CA ALA A 12 2.86 0.24 -12.45
C ALA A 12 3.80 1.34 -12.96
N LYS A 13 3.81 1.59 -14.28
CA LYS A 13 4.76 2.52 -14.94
C LYS A 13 4.85 3.91 -14.29
N ARG A 14 3.75 4.42 -13.71
CA ARG A 14 3.65 5.79 -13.16
C ARG A 14 2.89 5.89 -11.84
N VAL A 15 2.36 4.78 -11.34
CA VAL A 15 1.47 4.74 -10.18
C VAL A 15 1.87 3.53 -9.34
N PHE A 16 1.86 3.71 -8.02
CA PHE A 16 2.03 2.62 -7.08
C PHE A 16 0.72 2.41 -6.32
N GLN A 17 0.35 1.15 -6.08
CA GLN A 17 -0.77 0.83 -5.20
C GLN A 17 -0.23 0.17 -3.94
N ALA A 18 -0.42 0.83 -2.80
CA ALA A 18 -0.11 0.25 -1.51
C ALA A 18 -1.39 -0.34 -0.91
N HIS A 19 -1.33 -1.58 -0.45
CA HIS A 19 -2.40 -2.19 0.33
C HIS A 19 -1.83 -2.79 1.62
N GLY A 20 -2.61 -2.66 2.70
CA GLY A 20 -2.32 -3.28 3.98
C GLY A 20 -3.44 -4.24 4.35
N ALA A 21 -3.08 -5.40 4.87
CA ALA A 21 -4.01 -6.39 5.40
C ALA A 21 -3.63 -6.85 6.81
N SER A 22 -4.62 -7.28 7.58
CA SER A 22 -4.44 -7.95 8.86
C SER A 22 -3.99 -9.40 8.67
N ALA A 23 -3.59 -10.06 9.75
CA ALA A 23 -3.09 -11.45 9.72
C ALA A 23 -4.09 -12.46 9.14
N ASP A 24 -5.39 -12.18 9.21
CA ASP A 24 -6.48 -12.99 8.63
C ASP A 24 -6.74 -12.68 7.14
N GLY A 25 -5.94 -11.81 6.51
CA GLY A 25 -6.09 -11.39 5.12
C GLY A 25 -7.13 -10.28 4.92
N GLY A 26 -7.77 -9.78 5.98
CA GLY A 26 -8.72 -8.67 5.89
C GLY A 26 -8.05 -7.37 5.47
N VAL A 27 -8.64 -6.65 4.52
CA VAL A 27 -8.09 -5.35 4.08
C VAL A 27 -8.20 -4.32 5.20
N VAL A 28 -7.07 -3.68 5.50
CA VAL A 28 -6.96 -2.57 6.47
C VAL A 28 -6.93 -1.24 5.73
N PHE A 29 -6.14 -1.13 4.66
CA PHE A 29 -6.15 0.03 3.80
C PHE A 29 -5.79 -0.32 2.35
N ARG A 30 -6.19 0.55 1.44
CA ARG A 30 -5.74 0.58 0.05
C ARG A 30 -5.55 2.02 -0.39
N ARG A 31 -4.39 2.34 -0.94
CA ARG A 31 -4.05 3.71 -1.34
C ARG A 31 -3.20 3.73 -2.60
N THR A 32 -3.64 4.54 -3.56
CA THR A 32 -2.82 4.94 -4.70
C THR A 32 -1.77 5.96 -4.25
N LEU A 33 -0.50 5.70 -4.54
CA LEU A 33 0.60 6.63 -4.32
C LEU A 33 1.04 7.22 -5.66
N SER A 34 1.23 8.55 -5.67
CA SER A 34 1.85 9.23 -6.79
C SER A 34 3.36 9.02 -6.79
N ARG A 35 4.02 9.18 -7.94
CA ARG A 35 5.47 9.02 -8.06
C ARG A 35 6.27 9.91 -7.09
N ALA A 36 5.76 11.11 -6.79
CA ALA A 36 6.38 12.03 -5.83
C ALA A 36 6.30 11.48 -4.39
N GLN A 37 5.19 10.84 -4.02
CA GLN A 37 5.02 10.24 -2.69
C GLN A 37 5.89 8.99 -2.47
N SER A 38 6.28 8.30 -3.55
CA SER A 38 7.09 7.08 -3.48
C SER A 38 8.61 7.30 -3.52
N LEU A 39 9.08 8.37 -4.15
CA LEU A 39 10.52 8.56 -4.43
C LEU A 39 11.26 9.48 -3.45
N GLY A 40 10.57 10.07 -2.47
CA GLY A 40 11.20 10.91 -1.44
C GLY A 40 11.97 12.12 -1.98
N ILE A 41 11.66 12.54 -3.21
CA ILE A 41 12.20 13.72 -3.90
C ILE A 41 11.19 14.87 -3.90
#